data_AF-A0A3M8AKI8-F1
#
_entry.id   AF-A0A3M8AKI8-F1
#
_cell.length_a   1.000
_cell.length_b   1.000
_cell.length_c   1.000
_cell.angle_alpha   90.00
_cell.angle_beta   90.00
_cell.angle_gamma   90.00
#
_symmetry.space_group_name_H-M   'P 1'
#
loop_
_entity.id
_entity.type
_entity.pdbx_description
1 polymer ?
#
loop_
_entity_poly.entity_id
_entity_poly.type
_entity_poly.pdbx_seq_one_letter_code
_entity_poly.pdbx_strand_id
1 'polypeptide(L)'
;MRLNIVETEEFYIAGIEVDMGFDWDEFFEAPDPVLSEIEHAVKNNVYYFFSDGEKDIFGKRVSSIENLPERCIAAKIPAGLYSKAPNILSTYEHDMFSMTNYEILDEDEYSEYREFVFGPNGNYYMYVYRSVEYSPNIVNVRQIPVLPEARAKQLRKQYIETFFDVDSDQIRGFLYKRYVTSHRGFLWEFLGRETCFKGLSLAEATDFLKSKPEVLFFWDGSSELGTRFASGKVFTMDAEKLIRSYTRFTFDMYLFDSTMDWTIIFVHEQISEKPSDCYLIN
;
A
#
# COMPACT_ATOMS: atom_id res chain seq x y z
N MET A 1 -11.64 -5.94 -6.26
CA MET A 1 -10.17 -6.03 -6.42
C MET A 1 -9.64 -6.95 -5.33
N ARG A 2 -8.73 -7.88 -5.65
CA ARG A 2 -8.15 -8.84 -4.71
C ARG A 2 -6.69 -9.05 -5.10
N LEU A 3 -5.79 -9.03 -4.12
CA LEU A 3 -4.40 -9.41 -4.32
C LEU A 3 -4.31 -10.91 -4.58
N ASN A 4 -3.66 -11.31 -5.66
CA ASN A 4 -3.36 -12.71 -5.91
C ASN A 4 -2.02 -13.03 -5.25
N ILE A 5 -2.00 -14.06 -4.43
CA ILE A 5 -0.75 -14.63 -3.90
C ILE A 5 -0.48 -15.91 -4.67
N VAL A 6 0.71 -16.03 -5.22
CA VAL A 6 1.12 -17.17 -6.04
C VAL A 6 2.42 -17.74 -5.48
N GLU A 7 2.50 -19.06 -5.45
CA GLU A 7 3.76 -19.76 -5.21
C GLU A 7 4.48 -19.89 -6.54
N THR A 8 5.76 -19.51 -6.58
CA THR A 8 6.59 -19.61 -7.78
C THR A 8 7.78 -20.48 -7.48
N GLU A 9 8.11 -21.36 -8.42
CA GLU A 9 9.38 -22.08 -8.41
C GLU A 9 10.55 -21.14 -8.75
N GLU A 10 11.76 -21.59 -8.48
CA GLU A 10 12.97 -20.91 -8.93
C GLU A 10 13.09 -21.05 -10.45
N PHE A 11 13.47 -19.97 -11.14
CA PHE A 11 13.73 -20.02 -12.57
C PHE A 11 14.78 -19.01 -13.01
N TYR A 12 15.38 -19.26 -14.17
CA TYR A 12 16.36 -18.37 -14.78
C TYR A 12 15.72 -17.50 -15.85
N ILE A 13 16.15 -16.25 -15.90
CA ILE A 13 15.96 -15.37 -17.04
C ILE A 13 17.29 -15.14 -17.73
N ALA A 14 17.29 -15.04 -19.05
CA ALA A 14 18.44 -14.60 -19.83
C ALA A 14 18.04 -13.40 -20.69
N GLY A 15 18.88 -12.38 -20.75
CA GLY A 15 18.52 -11.11 -21.35
C GLY A 15 19.68 -10.15 -21.43
N ILE A 16 19.37 -8.89 -21.71
CA ILE A 16 20.35 -7.80 -21.72
C ILE A 16 20.33 -7.08 -20.37
N GLU A 17 21.48 -6.53 -20.01
CA GLU A 17 21.56 -5.55 -18.93
C GLU A 17 20.90 -4.25 -19.39
N VAL A 18 20.06 -3.67 -18.54
CA VAL A 18 19.38 -2.38 -18.75
C VAL A 18 19.75 -1.43 -17.62
N ASP A 19 19.59 -0.13 -17.81
CA ASP A 19 19.88 0.88 -16.78
C ASP A 19 18.70 1.85 -16.60
N MET A 20 18.84 2.81 -15.67
CA MET A 20 17.81 3.83 -15.42
C MET A 20 17.51 4.72 -16.64
N GLY A 21 18.39 4.77 -17.64
CA GLY A 21 18.20 5.52 -18.89
C GLY A 21 17.56 4.69 -20.01
N PHE A 22 17.18 3.44 -19.74
CA PHE A 22 16.60 2.55 -20.74
C PHE A 22 15.26 3.09 -21.27
N ASP A 23 15.21 3.34 -22.57
CA ASP A 23 14.01 3.79 -23.25
C ASP A 23 13.05 2.61 -23.49
N TRP A 24 12.11 2.46 -22.55
CA TRP A 24 11.08 1.42 -22.62
C TRP A 24 10.17 1.58 -23.84
N ASP A 25 9.89 2.81 -24.27
CA ASP A 25 9.00 3.06 -25.40
C ASP A 25 9.68 2.63 -26.71
N GLU A 26 10.94 3.03 -26.91
CA GLU A 26 11.74 2.59 -28.06
C GLU A 26 11.88 1.07 -28.09
N PHE A 27 12.19 0.46 -26.94
CA PHE A 27 12.36 -0.98 -26.85
C PHE A 27 11.07 -1.74 -27.20
N PHE A 28 9.90 -1.25 -26.79
CA PHE A 28 8.63 -1.91 -27.12
C PHE A 28 8.21 -1.73 -28.59
N GLU A 29 8.69 -0.68 -29.27
CA GLU A 29 8.53 -0.53 -30.72
C GLU A 29 9.49 -1.43 -31.51
N ALA A 30 10.74 -1.57 -31.05
CA ALA A 30 11.78 -2.36 -31.70
C ALA A 30 12.66 -3.10 -30.67
N PRO A 31 12.25 -4.30 -30.19
CA PRO A 31 13.03 -5.05 -29.22
C PRO A 31 14.44 -5.41 -29.74
N ASP A 32 15.44 -5.40 -28.86
CA ASP A 32 16.82 -5.79 -29.25
C ASP A 32 16.81 -7.18 -29.91
N PRO A 33 17.30 -7.30 -31.17
CA PRO A 33 17.28 -8.56 -31.90
C PRO A 33 17.95 -9.71 -31.16
N VAL A 34 18.92 -9.44 -30.29
CA VAL A 34 19.63 -10.47 -29.52
C VAL A 34 18.68 -11.30 -28.65
N LEU A 35 17.57 -10.72 -28.18
CA LEU A 35 16.58 -11.44 -27.38
C LEU A 35 15.80 -12.48 -28.19
N SER A 36 15.81 -12.39 -29.52
CA SER A 36 15.25 -13.39 -30.43
C SER A 36 16.20 -14.57 -30.67
N GLU A 37 17.49 -14.41 -30.39
CA GLU A 37 18.53 -15.42 -30.58
C GLU A 37 18.64 -16.39 -29.39
N ILE A 38 17.89 -16.17 -28.31
CA ILE A 38 17.86 -17.02 -27.13
C ILE A 38 17.10 -18.32 -27.42
N GLU A 39 17.83 -19.41 -27.70
CA GLU A 39 17.25 -20.71 -28.15
C GLU A 39 16.37 -21.41 -27.11
N HIS A 40 16.68 -21.27 -25.82
CA HIS A 40 16.02 -21.99 -24.73
C HIS A 40 14.88 -21.22 -24.05
N ALA A 41 14.29 -20.23 -24.73
CA ALA A 41 13.19 -19.46 -24.19
C ALA A 41 11.92 -20.31 -23.98
N VAL A 42 11.33 -20.25 -22.79
CA VAL A 42 10.12 -21.02 -22.45
C VAL A 42 8.88 -20.48 -23.17
N LYS A 43 8.80 -19.16 -23.37
CA LYS A 43 7.74 -18.48 -24.12
C LYS A 43 8.32 -17.32 -24.92
N ASN A 44 7.94 -17.24 -26.19
CA ASN A 44 8.48 -16.23 -27.10
C ASN A 44 7.90 -14.83 -26.89
N ASN A 45 6.68 -14.72 -26.39
CA ASN A 45 5.95 -13.45 -26.21
C ASN A 45 5.92 -12.95 -24.76
N VAL A 46 6.74 -13.55 -23.88
CA VAL A 46 6.80 -13.18 -22.47
C VAL A 46 8.22 -12.77 -22.11
N TYR A 47 8.33 -11.59 -21.52
CA TYR A 47 9.58 -11.03 -21.07
C TYR A 47 9.52 -10.74 -19.57
N TYR A 48 10.68 -10.68 -18.95
CA TYR A 48 10.85 -10.46 -17.53
C TYR A 48 11.82 -9.32 -17.31
N PHE A 49 11.49 -8.45 -16.36
CA PHE A 49 12.44 -7.51 -15.76
C PHE A 49 12.73 -7.98 -14.34
N PHE A 50 14.00 -8.03 -13.95
CA PHE A 50 14.42 -8.37 -12.61
C PHE A 50 15.68 -7.58 -12.26
N SER A 51 15.71 -7.04 -11.05
CA SER A 51 16.92 -6.49 -10.47
C SER A 51 17.53 -7.54 -9.56
N ASP A 52 18.76 -7.97 -9.86
CA ASP A 52 19.60 -8.65 -8.89
C ASP A 52 20.46 -7.64 -8.10
N GLY A 53 20.13 -6.34 -8.27
CA GLY A 53 20.61 -5.08 -7.67
C GLY A 53 22.12 -4.85 -7.63
N GLU A 54 22.88 -5.73 -8.28
CA GLU A 54 24.05 -5.27 -9.03
C GLU A 54 23.64 -4.82 -10.44
N LYS A 55 22.65 -5.50 -11.03
CA LYS A 55 22.23 -5.33 -12.42
C LYS A 55 20.72 -5.41 -12.58
N ASP A 56 20.22 -4.62 -13.52
CA ASP A 56 18.85 -4.77 -14.01
C ASP A 56 18.87 -5.57 -15.30
N ILE A 57 18.05 -6.61 -15.37
CA ILE A 57 18.03 -7.55 -16.49
C ILE A 57 16.65 -7.55 -17.12
N PHE A 58 16.60 -7.29 -18.43
CA PHE A 58 15.41 -7.48 -19.23
C PHE A 58 15.60 -8.65 -20.20
N GLY A 59 14.78 -9.68 -20.08
CA GLY A 59 15.02 -10.94 -20.78
C GLY A 59 13.84 -11.89 -20.87
N LYS A 60 14.13 -13.14 -21.23
CA LYS A 60 13.16 -14.22 -21.32
C LYS A 60 13.48 -15.28 -20.28
N ARG A 61 12.44 -15.93 -19.75
CA ARG A 61 12.62 -17.14 -18.95
C ARG A 61 13.22 -18.24 -19.84
N VAL A 62 14.29 -18.87 -19.37
CA VAL A 62 15.00 -19.93 -20.10
C VAL A 62 15.00 -21.26 -19.34
N SER A 63 15.04 -22.37 -20.07
CA SER A 63 15.24 -23.71 -19.48
C SER A 63 16.72 -24.08 -19.29
N SER A 64 17.64 -23.34 -19.90
CA SER A 64 19.09 -23.52 -19.80
C SER A 64 19.80 -22.18 -19.99
N ILE A 65 20.92 -21.99 -19.30
CA ILE A 65 21.82 -20.82 -19.43
C ILE A 65 23.09 -21.15 -20.23
N GLU A 66 23.13 -22.32 -20.87
CA GLU A 66 24.25 -22.70 -21.74
C GLU A 66 24.14 -21.98 -23.09
N ASN A 67 25.29 -21.59 -23.66
CA ASN A 67 25.40 -20.98 -24.99
C ASN A 67 24.55 -19.71 -25.20
N LEU A 68 24.45 -18.86 -24.18
CA LEU A 68 23.79 -17.57 -24.33
C LEU A 68 24.53 -16.69 -25.37
N PRO A 69 23.81 -15.84 -26.13
CA PRO A 69 24.44 -14.84 -26.99
C PRO A 69 25.44 -13.99 -26.20
N GLU A 70 26.51 -13.51 -26.85
CA GLU A 70 27.63 -12.83 -26.18
C GLU A 70 27.22 -11.60 -25.34
N ARG A 71 26.15 -10.91 -25.75
CA ARG A 71 25.60 -9.73 -25.05
C ARG A 71 24.57 -10.09 -23.97
N CYS A 72 24.23 -11.36 -23.80
CA CYS A 72 23.23 -11.80 -22.84
C CYS A 72 23.85 -12.23 -21.52
N ILE A 73 23.21 -11.80 -20.44
CA ILE A 73 23.48 -12.26 -19.07
C ILE A 73 22.26 -13.03 -18.55
N ALA A 74 22.49 -13.85 -17.53
CA ALA A 74 21.42 -14.59 -16.87
C ALA A 74 21.35 -14.26 -15.39
N ALA A 75 20.12 -14.18 -14.88
CA ALA A 75 19.84 -14.07 -13.46
C ALA A 75 18.82 -15.11 -13.03
N LYS A 76 18.84 -15.36 -11.73
CA LYS A 76 18.00 -16.36 -11.08
C LYS A 76 16.96 -15.67 -10.22
N ILE A 77 15.70 -15.88 -10.55
CA ILE A 77 14.58 -15.42 -9.74
C ILE A 77 14.28 -16.51 -8.70
N PRO A 78 14.31 -16.19 -7.39
CA PRO A 78 14.18 -17.19 -6.34
C PRO A 78 12.76 -17.75 -6.24
N ALA A 79 12.66 -19.02 -5.82
CA ALA A 79 11.39 -19.61 -5.43
C ALA A 79 10.79 -18.89 -4.22
N GLY A 80 9.47 -18.82 -4.12
CA GLY A 80 8.82 -18.20 -2.98
C GLY A 80 7.34 -17.90 -3.19
N LEU A 81 6.77 -17.18 -2.23
CA LEU A 81 5.45 -16.60 -2.35
C LEU A 81 5.57 -15.18 -2.88
N TYR A 82 4.79 -14.88 -3.91
CA TYR A 82 4.74 -13.56 -4.51
C TYR A 82 3.31 -13.05 -4.53
N SER A 83 3.13 -11.78 -4.20
CA SER A 83 1.97 -11.05 -4.66
C SER A 83 2.07 -10.86 -6.17
N LYS A 84 0.97 -11.04 -6.90
CA LYS A 84 0.88 -10.80 -8.35
C LYS A 84 -0.21 -9.77 -8.60
N ALA A 85 0.18 -8.60 -9.11
CA ALA A 85 -0.74 -7.53 -9.44
C ALA A 85 -0.52 -7.04 -10.88
N PRO A 86 -1.58 -6.84 -11.69
CA PRO A 86 -1.48 -6.06 -12.91
C PRO A 86 -0.97 -4.65 -12.58
N ASN A 87 -0.04 -4.10 -13.36
CA ASN A 87 0.52 -2.76 -13.10
C ASN A 87 -0.55 -1.65 -13.08
N ILE A 88 -1.61 -1.78 -13.87
CA ILE A 88 -2.75 -0.85 -13.86
C ILE A 88 -3.43 -0.74 -12.48
N LEU A 89 -3.17 -1.69 -11.57
CA LEU A 89 -3.70 -1.70 -10.21
C LEU A 89 -2.67 -1.28 -9.16
N SER A 90 -1.48 -0.83 -9.54
CA SER A 90 -0.41 -0.42 -8.60
C SER A 90 -0.87 0.65 -7.62
N THR A 91 -1.71 1.59 -8.07
CA THR A 91 -2.28 2.66 -7.21
C THR A 91 -3.21 2.13 -6.10
N TYR A 92 -3.65 0.88 -6.18
CA TYR A 92 -4.49 0.23 -5.17
C TYR A 92 -3.73 -0.84 -4.37
N GLU A 93 -2.44 -1.00 -4.60
CA GLU A 93 -1.63 -2.08 -4.02
C GLU A 93 -1.68 -2.06 -2.49
N HIS A 94 -1.52 -0.88 -1.88
CA HIS A 94 -1.62 -0.70 -0.44
C HIS A 94 -2.96 -1.20 0.13
N ASP A 95 -4.09 -0.79 -0.47
CA ASP A 95 -5.42 -1.27 -0.09
C ASP A 95 -5.59 -2.77 -0.33
N MET A 96 -5.01 -3.30 -1.40
CA MET A 96 -5.04 -4.73 -1.69
C MET A 96 -4.30 -5.54 -0.62
N PHE A 97 -3.14 -5.04 -0.19
CA PHE A 97 -2.36 -5.65 0.88
C PHE A 97 -3.08 -5.58 2.23
N SER A 98 -3.66 -4.43 2.61
CA SER A 98 -4.36 -4.25 3.88
C SER A 98 -5.49 -5.27 4.10
N MET A 99 -6.06 -5.81 3.03
CA MET A 99 -7.08 -6.87 3.03
C MET A 99 -6.53 -8.30 3.15
N THR A 100 -5.26 -8.46 3.49
CA THR A 100 -4.58 -9.74 3.64
C THR A 100 -3.72 -9.75 4.91
N ASN A 101 -3.21 -10.92 5.27
CA ASN A 101 -2.21 -11.10 6.32
C ASN A 101 -0.80 -11.30 5.71
N TYR A 102 -0.58 -10.80 4.50
CA TYR A 102 0.72 -10.87 3.83
C TYR A 102 1.44 -9.52 3.92
N GLU A 103 2.74 -9.58 4.15
CA GLU A 103 3.68 -8.46 4.16
C GLU A 103 4.64 -8.59 2.98
N ILE A 104 5.07 -7.46 2.44
CA ILE A 104 6.17 -7.42 1.47
C ILE A 104 7.46 -7.64 2.25
N LEU A 105 8.35 -8.48 1.74
CA LEU A 105 9.67 -8.67 2.33
C LEU A 105 10.56 -7.47 1.94
N ASP A 106 10.82 -6.58 2.91
CA ASP A 106 11.58 -5.33 2.75
C ASP A 106 13.11 -5.51 2.78
N GLU A 107 13.62 -6.68 2.41
CA GLU A 107 15.07 -6.91 2.32
C GLU A 107 15.53 -6.70 0.87
N ASP A 108 15.84 -5.41 0.62
CA ASP A 108 16.54 -4.88 -0.54
C ASP A 108 15.80 -5.00 -1.90
N GLU A 109 16.22 -4.23 -2.89
CA GLU A 109 15.60 -4.05 -4.23
C GLU A 109 15.41 -5.33 -5.07
N TYR A 110 15.75 -6.50 -4.51
CA TYR A 110 15.78 -7.83 -5.11
C TYR A 110 14.49 -8.63 -4.95
N SER A 111 13.48 -8.08 -4.27
CA SER A 111 12.21 -8.79 -3.97
C SER A 111 11.12 -8.59 -5.03
N GLU A 112 11.37 -7.80 -6.08
CA GLU A 112 10.44 -7.54 -7.18
C GLU A 112 10.93 -8.09 -8.52
N TYR A 113 10.05 -8.74 -9.28
CA TYR A 113 10.23 -8.91 -10.72
C TYR A 113 8.95 -8.54 -11.47
N ARG A 114 9.09 -8.22 -12.76
CA ARG A 114 7.96 -7.88 -13.62
C ARG A 114 7.87 -8.86 -14.77
N GLU A 115 6.64 -9.18 -15.17
CA GLU A 115 6.33 -10.01 -16.33
C GLU A 115 5.58 -9.17 -17.35
N PHE A 116 6.09 -9.14 -18.58
CA PHE A 116 5.50 -8.45 -19.72
C PHE A 116 4.97 -9.49 -20.70
N VAL A 117 3.66 -9.50 -20.90
CA VAL A 117 2.99 -10.41 -21.84
C VAL A 117 2.57 -9.62 -23.07
N PHE A 118 3.26 -9.85 -24.18
CA PHE A 118 2.98 -9.17 -25.45
C PHE A 118 1.87 -9.90 -26.20
N GLY A 119 0.86 -9.12 -26.59
CA GLY A 119 -0.24 -9.54 -27.43
C GLY A 119 -0.02 -9.18 -28.91
N PRO A 120 -0.94 -9.60 -29.79
CA PRO A 120 -0.95 -9.15 -31.16
C PRO A 120 -1.13 -7.63 -31.22
N ASN A 121 -0.46 -6.97 -32.18
CA ASN A 121 -0.49 -5.52 -32.44
C ASN A 121 0.26 -4.63 -31.42
N GLY A 122 1.27 -5.16 -30.72
CA GLY A 122 2.17 -4.35 -29.87
C GLY A 122 1.62 -3.99 -28.48
N ASN A 123 0.36 -4.33 -28.19
CA ASN A 123 -0.17 -4.18 -26.83
C ASN A 123 0.51 -5.18 -25.88
N TYR A 124 0.84 -4.75 -24.67
CA TYR A 124 1.35 -5.64 -23.63
C TYR A 124 0.60 -5.47 -22.31
N TYR A 125 0.64 -6.53 -21.50
CA TYR A 125 0.19 -6.51 -20.11
C TYR A 125 1.40 -6.69 -19.20
N MET A 126 1.57 -5.77 -18.25
CA MET A 126 2.59 -5.89 -17.22
C MET A 126 1.99 -6.38 -15.91
N TYR A 127 2.62 -7.40 -15.33
CA TYR A 127 2.37 -7.85 -13.97
C TYR A 127 3.60 -7.56 -13.11
N VAL A 128 3.37 -7.03 -11.92
CA VAL A 128 4.38 -6.85 -10.89
C VAL A 128 4.25 -8.00 -9.90
N TYR A 129 5.38 -8.60 -9.58
CA TYR A 129 5.51 -9.65 -8.58
C TYR A 129 6.38 -9.15 -7.45
N ARG A 130 5.84 -9.06 -6.23
CA ARG A 130 6.63 -8.74 -5.02
C ARG A 130 6.66 -9.94 -4.11
N SER A 131 7.84 -10.29 -3.62
CA SER A 131 8.01 -11.33 -2.62
C SER A 131 7.26 -10.97 -1.35
N VAL A 132 6.58 -11.96 -0.78
CA VAL A 132 5.73 -11.77 0.39
C VAL A 132 5.88 -12.91 1.38
N GLU A 133 5.62 -12.61 2.65
CA GLU A 133 5.45 -13.62 3.68
C GLU A 133 4.08 -13.51 4.34
N TYR A 134 3.58 -14.65 4.82
CA TYR A 134 2.38 -14.68 5.65
C TYR A 134 2.77 -14.40 7.09
N SER A 135 2.15 -13.39 7.70
CA SER A 135 2.32 -13.10 9.12
C SER A 135 0.95 -13.04 9.80
N PRO A 136 0.65 -13.98 10.73
CA PRO A 136 -0.64 -14.01 11.43
C PRO A 136 -0.85 -12.79 12.35
N ASN A 137 0.23 -12.06 12.64
CA ASN A 137 0.21 -10.91 13.55
C ASN A 137 -0.26 -9.62 12.84
N ILE A 138 -0.12 -9.56 11.52
CA ILE A 138 -0.63 -8.42 10.73
C ILE A 138 -2.15 -8.47 10.71
N VAL A 139 -2.76 -7.29 10.83
CA VAL A 139 -4.20 -7.12 10.66
C VAL A 139 -4.61 -7.21 9.19
N ASN A 140 -5.60 -8.07 8.94
CA ASN A 140 -6.43 -8.01 7.74
C ASN A 140 -7.66 -7.14 8.02
N VAL A 141 -7.79 -6.02 7.31
CA VAL A 141 -8.87 -5.04 7.57
C VAL A 141 -10.28 -5.62 7.42
N ARG A 142 -10.44 -6.70 6.65
CA ARG A 142 -11.74 -7.38 6.46
C ARG A 142 -12.17 -8.20 7.67
N GLN A 143 -11.25 -8.50 8.59
CA GLN A 143 -11.50 -9.30 9.78
C GLN A 143 -11.70 -8.43 11.03
N ILE A 144 -11.55 -7.12 10.91
CA ILE A 144 -11.70 -6.21 12.04
C ILE A 144 -13.20 -6.07 12.38
N PRO A 145 -13.58 -6.23 13.66
CA PRO A 145 -14.94 -5.95 14.09
C PRO A 145 -15.37 -4.52 13.78
N VAL A 146 -16.54 -4.39 13.15
CA VAL A 146 -17.18 -3.11 12.85
C VAL A 146 -18.37 -2.94 13.78
N LEU A 147 -18.52 -1.74 14.34
CA LEU A 147 -19.70 -1.41 15.13
C LEU A 147 -20.98 -1.42 14.26
N PRO A 148 -22.16 -1.68 14.84
CA PRO A 148 -23.43 -1.53 14.12
C PRO A 148 -23.56 -0.13 13.50
N GLU A 149 -24.06 -0.06 12.27
CA GLU A 149 -24.08 1.16 11.44
C GLU A 149 -24.66 2.38 12.18
N ALA A 150 -25.80 2.22 12.86
CA ALA A 150 -26.43 3.30 13.62
C ALA A 150 -25.52 3.84 14.72
N ARG A 151 -24.78 2.95 15.42
CA ARG A 151 -23.84 3.32 16.46
C ARG A 151 -22.58 3.96 15.89
N ALA A 152 -22.04 3.41 14.80
CA ALA A 152 -20.88 3.97 14.10
C ALA A 152 -21.17 5.40 13.62
N LYS A 153 -22.34 5.62 13.00
CA LYS A 153 -22.78 6.94 12.54
C LYS A 153 -22.92 7.94 13.68
N GLN A 154 -23.53 7.53 14.79
CA GLN A 154 -23.66 8.38 15.98
C GLN A 154 -22.29 8.78 16.53
N LEU A 155 -21.40 7.80 16.71
CA LEU A 155 -20.06 8.03 17.26
C LEU A 155 -19.20 8.91 16.37
N ARG A 156 -19.18 8.68 15.04
CA ARG A 156 -18.43 9.56 14.13
C ARG A 156 -18.92 10.99 14.18
N LYS A 157 -20.24 11.19 14.24
CA LYS A 157 -20.80 12.54 14.36
C LYS A 157 -20.32 13.21 15.65
N GLN A 158 -20.48 12.54 16.78
CA GLN A 158 -20.06 13.06 18.08
C GLN A 158 -18.54 13.34 18.11
N TYR A 159 -17.73 12.41 17.60
CA TYR A 159 -16.27 12.57 17.51
C TYR A 159 -15.88 13.82 16.72
N ILE A 160 -16.51 14.03 15.57
CA ILE A 160 -16.24 15.20 14.72
C ILE A 160 -16.64 16.49 15.45
N GLU A 161 -17.84 16.52 16.05
CA GLU A 161 -18.34 17.69 16.81
C GLU A 161 -17.46 18.02 18.03
N THR A 162 -16.80 17.03 18.63
CA THR A 162 -15.92 17.21 19.80
C THR A 162 -14.55 17.77 19.43
N PHE A 163 -13.90 17.21 18.39
CA PHE A 163 -12.48 17.47 18.14
C PHE A 163 -12.19 18.37 16.94
N PHE A 164 -13.17 18.61 16.06
CA PHE A 164 -12.95 19.30 14.80
C PHE A 164 -13.88 20.50 14.67
N ASP A 165 -13.32 21.58 14.15
CA ASP A 165 -14.08 22.77 13.79
C ASP A 165 -14.53 22.61 12.34
N VAL A 166 -15.75 22.16 12.10
CA VAL A 166 -16.24 21.88 10.75
C VAL A 166 -17.15 22.97 10.18
N ASP A 167 -17.56 23.94 11.00
CA ASP A 167 -18.61 24.90 10.65
C ASP A 167 -18.42 26.32 11.22
N SER A 168 -17.25 26.68 11.78
CA SER A 168 -17.00 28.05 12.27
C SER A 168 -17.10 29.13 11.19
N ASP A 169 -16.92 28.77 9.92
CA ASP A 169 -17.12 29.66 8.79
C ASP A 169 -17.73 28.96 7.56
N GLN A 170 -18.18 29.76 6.59
CA GLN A 170 -18.85 29.26 5.39
C GLN A 170 -17.96 28.39 4.50
N ILE A 171 -16.65 28.65 4.47
CA ILE A 171 -15.68 27.87 3.69
C ILE A 171 -15.50 26.51 4.35
N ARG A 172 -15.33 26.46 5.67
CA ARG A 172 -15.21 25.21 6.43
C ARG A 172 -16.47 24.37 6.29
N GLY A 173 -17.65 24.97 6.47
CA GLY A 173 -18.93 24.27 6.25
C GLY A 173 -19.08 23.71 4.82
N PHE A 174 -18.61 24.45 3.81
CA PHE A 174 -18.59 23.98 2.42
C PHE A 174 -17.62 22.80 2.22
N LEU A 175 -16.39 22.90 2.74
CA LEU A 175 -15.39 21.84 2.64
C LEU A 175 -15.83 20.58 3.39
N TYR A 176 -16.38 20.73 4.59
CA TYR A 176 -16.88 19.60 5.37
C TYR A 176 -18.03 18.89 4.65
N LYS A 177 -18.95 19.65 4.03
CA LYS A 177 -19.99 19.06 3.19
C LYS A 177 -19.40 18.24 2.04
N ARG A 178 -18.30 18.70 1.41
CA ARG A 178 -17.60 17.93 0.36
C ARG A 178 -16.91 16.68 0.92
N TYR A 179 -16.28 16.76 2.09
CA TYR A 179 -15.72 15.61 2.80
C TYR A 179 -16.79 14.53 3.03
N VAL A 180 -17.92 14.91 3.61
CA VAL A 180 -19.01 13.96 3.93
C VAL A 180 -19.68 13.38 2.69
N THR A 181 -19.98 14.22 1.68
CA THR A 181 -20.81 13.80 0.53
C THR A 181 -20.02 13.23 -0.64
N SER A 182 -18.78 13.67 -0.81
CA SER A 182 -17.94 13.33 -1.97
C SER A 182 -16.70 12.53 -1.58
N HIS A 183 -16.46 12.29 -0.28
CA HIS A 183 -15.25 11.63 0.23
C HIS A 183 -13.97 12.27 -0.33
N ARG A 184 -13.93 13.61 -0.30
CA ARG A 184 -12.80 14.41 -0.77
C ARG A 184 -12.25 15.28 0.35
N GLY A 185 -10.93 15.30 0.47
CA GLY A 185 -10.24 15.93 1.59
C GLY A 185 -10.07 14.97 2.75
N PHE A 186 -9.50 15.47 3.83
CA PHE A 186 -9.15 14.70 5.02
C PHE A 186 -9.73 15.37 6.26
N LEU A 187 -10.15 14.59 7.26
CA LEU A 187 -10.78 15.16 8.44
C LEU A 187 -9.81 16.04 9.25
N TRP A 188 -8.51 15.73 9.24
CA TRP A 188 -7.50 16.56 9.91
C TRP A 188 -7.40 18.00 9.36
N GLU A 189 -7.85 18.27 8.12
CA GLU A 189 -7.93 19.64 7.57
C GLU A 189 -8.89 20.53 8.39
N PHE A 190 -9.77 19.90 9.18
CA PHE A 190 -10.73 20.56 10.05
C PHE A 190 -10.25 20.69 11.50
N LEU A 191 -8.97 20.41 11.78
CA LEU A 191 -8.38 20.79 13.07
C LEU A 191 -8.49 22.32 13.24
N GLY A 192 -8.85 22.74 14.45
CA GLY A 192 -8.99 24.15 14.78
C GLY A 192 -7.61 24.81 14.90
N ARG A 193 -7.51 26.10 14.56
CA ARG A 193 -6.25 26.86 14.73
C ARG A 193 -5.80 26.95 16.20
N GLU A 194 -6.76 26.85 17.11
CA GLU A 194 -6.53 26.89 18.56
C GLU A 194 -6.41 25.49 19.17
N THR A 195 -6.53 24.43 18.37
CA THR A 195 -6.42 23.05 18.86
C THR A 195 -4.99 22.80 19.34
N CYS A 196 -4.82 22.67 20.65
CA CYS A 196 -3.56 22.29 21.27
C CYS A 196 -3.33 20.79 21.09
N PHE A 197 -2.56 20.41 20.07
CA PHE A 197 -2.12 19.03 19.91
C PHE A 197 -0.73 18.81 20.49
N LYS A 198 -0.54 17.66 21.14
CA LYS A 198 0.76 17.17 21.56
C LYS A 198 1.24 16.14 20.53
N GLY A 199 2.32 16.45 19.82
CA GLY A 199 3.02 15.47 18.98
C GLY A 199 3.58 14.32 19.83
N LEU A 200 3.40 13.09 19.37
CA LEU A 200 3.87 11.87 20.00
C LEU A 200 4.73 11.06 19.02
N SER A 201 5.77 10.42 19.54
CA SER A 201 6.40 9.27 18.90
C SER A 201 5.50 8.03 18.99
N LEU A 202 5.75 7.03 18.15
CA LEU A 202 5.03 5.76 18.15
C LEU A 202 5.14 5.05 19.51
N ALA A 203 6.30 5.13 20.18
CA ALA A 203 6.50 4.55 21.50
C ALA A 203 5.61 5.22 22.56
N GLU A 204 5.53 6.56 22.55
CA GLU A 204 4.66 7.31 23.47
C GLU A 204 3.18 7.04 23.21
N ALA A 205 2.77 6.95 21.94
CA ALA A 205 1.40 6.58 21.56
C ALA A 205 1.05 5.17 22.05
N THR A 206 1.97 4.22 21.88
CA THR A 206 1.84 2.85 22.39
C THR A 206 1.64 2.85 23.90
N ASP A 207 2.48 3.58 24.63
CA ASP A 207 2.41 3.65 26.09
C ASP A 207 1.11 4.27 26.59
N PHE A 208 0.63 5.34 25.93
CA PHE A 208 -0.66 5.94 26.24
C PHE A 208 -1.81 4.94 26.07
N LEU A 209 -1.79 4.18 24.97
CA LEU A 209 -2.83 3.23 24.60
C LEU A 209 -2.85 1.97 25.46
N LYS A 210 -1.72 1.55 26.06
CA LYS A 210 -1.66 0.37 26.96
C LYS A 210 -2.68 0.41 28.11
N SER A 211 -3.02 1.61 28.57
CA SER A 211 -3.96 1.82 29.68
C SER A 211 -5.43 1.88 29.25
N LYS A 212 -5.73 1.80 27.94
CA LYS A 212 -7.07 2.02 27.40
C LYS A 212 -7.80 0.69 27.25
N PRO A 213 -8.97 0.52 27.89
CA PRO A 213 -9.71 -0.75 27.86
C PRO A 213 -10.42 -1.01 26.53
N GLU A 214 -10.69 0.05 25.76
CA GLU A 214 -11.34 0.01 24.46
C GLU A 214 -10.66 1.04 23.56
N VAL A 215 -10.36 0.65 22.31
CA VAL A 215 -9.90 1.57 21.27
C VAL A 215 -10.85 1.47 20.09
N LEU A 216 -11.50 2.59 19.81
CA LEU A 216 -12.33 2.81 18.64
C LEU A 216 -11.53 3.59 17.62
N PHE A 217 -11.74 3.28 16.34
CA PHE A 217 -11.05 4.02 15.30
C PHE A 217 -11.78 4.01 13.96
N PHE A 218 -11.42 4.97 13.13
CA PHE A 218 -11.72 5.00 11.70
C PHE A 218 -10.58 5.74 10.99
N TRP A 219 -10.60 5.76 9.67
CA TRP A 219 -9.56 6.42 8.88
C TRP A 219 -10.14 6.97 7.58
N ASP A 220 -9.40 7.83 6.89
CA ASP A 220 -9.76 8.38 5.59
C ASP A 220 -9.25 7.50 4.45
N GLY A 221 -10.10 7.23 3.46
CA GLY A 221 -9.75 6.41 2.30
C GLY A 221 -9.32 7.27 1.13
N SER A 222 -8.07 7.11 0.64
CA SER A 222 -7.53 7.87 -0.50
C SER A 222 -7.86 7.26 -1.87
N SER A 223 -8.23 5.98 -1.92
CA SER A 223 -8.64 5.28 -3.14
C SER A 223 -10.12 4.89 -3.08
N GLU A 224 -10.74 4.65 -4.25
CA GLU A 224 -12.12 4.12 -4.33
C GLU A 224 -12.31 2.85 -3.49
N LEU A 225 -11.28 2.00 -3.44
CA LEU A 225 -11.30 0.76 -2.66
C LEU A 225 -11.24 1.08 -1.16
N GLY A 226 -10.28 1.90 -0.73
CA GLY A 226 -10.12 2.33 0.66
C GLY A 226 -11.36 3.04 1.19
N THR A 227 -11.94 3.97 0.41
CA THR A 227 -13.17 4.68 0.77
C THR A 227 -14.33 3.71 1.01
N ARG A 228 -14.51 2.68 0.17
CA ARG A 228 -15.55 1.65 0.37
C ARG A 228 -15.34 0.84 1.66
N PHE A 229 -14.09 0.66 2.09
CA PHE A 229 -13.79 -0.02 3.34
C PHE A 229 -14.00 0.85 4.56
N ALA A 230 -13.60 2.11 4.54
CA ALA A 230 -13.59 2.98 5.71
C ALA A 230 -14.87 3.82 5.91
N SER A 231 -15.55 4.19 4.81
CA SER A 231 -16.64 5.18 4.84
C SER A 231 -17.78 4.73 5.75
N GLY A 232 -18.17 5.63 6.66
CA GLY A 232 -19.29 5.43 7.59
C GLY A 232 -19.05 4.38 8.69
N LYS A 233 -17.87 3.74 8.73
CA LYS A 233 -17.56 2.69 9.70
C LYS A 233 -16.76 3.23 10.88
N VAL A 234 -16.93 2.55 12.01
CA VAL A 234 -16.10 2.64 13.21
C VAL A 234 -15.74 1.22 13.60
N PHE A 235 -14.47 1.01 13.84
CA PHE A 235 -13.88 -0.27 14.13
C PHE A 235 -13.49 -0.34 15.61
N THR A 236 -13.34 -1.55 16.13
CA THR A 236 -12.82 -1.80 17.48
C THR A 236 -11.81 -2.93 17.43
N MET A 237 -10.69 -2.76 18.15
CA MET A 237 -9.62 -3.74 18.23
C MET A 237 -8.73 -3.44 19.44
N ASP A 238 -8.02 -4.48 19.89
CA ASP A 238 -6.90 -4.36 20.81
C ASP A 238 -5.85 -3.34 20.34
N ALA A 239 -5.45 -2.45 21.24
CA ALA A 239 -4.59 -1.33 20.90
C ALA A 239 -3.17 -1.76 20.47
N GLU A 240 -2.64 -2.82 21.09
CA GLU A 240 -1.32 -3.36 20.73
C GLU A 240 -1.34 -3.90 19.30
N LYS A 241 -2.41 -4.64 18.94
CA LYS A 241 -2.58 -5.14 17.58
C LYS A 241 -2.78 -4.01 16.56
N LEU A 242 -3.54 -2.97 16.90
CA LEU A 242 -3.75 -1.81 16.03
C LEU A 242 -2.43 -1.10 15.72
N ILE A 243 -1.66 -0.80 16.76
CA ILE A 243 -0.39 -0.07 16.63
C ILE A 243 0.67 -0.87 15.88
N ARG A 244 0.68 -2.21 15.96
CA ARG A 244 1.60 -3.02 15.14
C ARG A 244 1.26 -3.02 13.66
N SER A 245 0.01 -2.72 13.31
CA SER A 245 -0.49 -2.78 11.93
C SER A 245 -0.96 -1.43 11.39
N TYR A 246 -0.64 -0.31 12.06
CA TYR A 246 -1.24 0.98 11.74
C TYR A 246 -0.91 1.47 10.31
N THR A 247 0.27 1.10 9.80
CA THR A 247 0.72 1.38 8.43
C THR A 247 -0.06 0.60 7.37
N ARG A 248 -0.95 -0.33 7.75
CA ARG A 248 -1.83 -1.06 6.83
C ARG A 248 -3.10 -0.27 6.51
N PHE A 249 -3.47 0.67 7.36
CA PHE A 249 -4.64 1.51 7.11
C PHE A 249 -4.23 2.65 6.20
N THR A 250 -5.13 3.04 5.29
CA THR A 250 -4.85 4.19 4.43
C THR A 250 -4.64 5.44 5.29
N PHE A 251 -3.94 6.39 4.68
CA PHE A 251 -3.56 7.67 5.26
C PHE A 251 -4.65 8.28 6.15
N ASP A 252 -4.23 8.79 7.30
CA ASP A 252 -5.03 9.52 8.27
C ASP A 252 -6.02 8.68 9.09
N MET A 253 -5.55 8.22 10.26
CA MET A 253 -6.29 7.35 11.19
C MET A 253 -6.59 8.07 12.51
N TYR A 254 -7.83 7.92 12.99
CA TYR A 254 -8.39 8.63 14.14
C TYR A 254 -8.77 7.63 15.22
N LEU A 255 -8.06 7.63 16.36
CA LEU A 255 -8.27 6.76 17.51
C LEU A 255 -8.93 7.52 18.65
N PHE A 256 -9.89 6.89 19.32
CA PHE A 256 -10.64 7.46 20.44
C PHE A 256 -11.27 6.34 21.27
N ASP A 257 -11.96 6.71 22.35
CA ASP A 257 -12.84 5.82 23.09
C ASP A 257 -14.26 6.39 23.19
N SER A 258 -15.14 5.67 23.88
CA SER A 258 -16.53 6.09 24.04
C SER A 258 -16.73 7.35 24.91
N THR A 259 -15.71 7.81 25.66
CA THR A 259 -15.82 9.02 26.49
C THR A 259 -15.55 10.28 25.70
N MET A 260 -14.72 10.19 24.66
CA MET A 260 -14.27 11.32 23.83
C MET A 260 -13.49 12.38 24.61
N ASP A 261 -12.83 11.95 25.70
CA ASP A 261 -11.92 12.83 26.45
C ASP A 261 -10.53 12.92 25.80
N TRP A 262 -10.29 12.13 24.74
CA TRP A 262 -9.03 12.15 24.01
C TRP A 262 -9.18 11.63 22.58
N THR A 263 -8.25 12.00 21.72
CA THR A 263 -8.03 11.34 20.44
C THR A 263 -6.56 11.34 20.05
N ILE A 264 -6.12 10.24 19.43
CA ILE A 264 -4.83 10.18 18.72
C ILE A 264 -5.12 10.18 17.23
N ILE A 265 -4.45 11.08 16.51
CA ILE A 265 -4.55 11.21 15.07
C ILE A 265 -3.19 10.86 14.46
N PHE A 266 -3.16 9.81 13.66
CA PHE A 266 -2.07 9.54 12.75
C PHE A 266 -2.36 10.31 11.47
N VAL A 267 -1.40 11.09 10.99
CA VAL A 267 -1.54 11.83 9.73
C VAL A 267 -0.34 11.55 8.84
N HIS A 268 -0.58 11.52 7.54
CA HIS A 268 0.48 11.34 6.55
C HIS A 268 1.27 12.62 6.26
N GLU A 269 0.68 13.79 6.55
CA GLU A 269 1.34 15.09 6.42
C GLU A 269 1.86 15.60 7.76
N GLN A 270 2.97 16.32 7.72
CA GLN A 270 3.50 16.98 8.90
C GLN A 270 2.65 18.22 9.24
N ILE A 271 1.81 18.10 10.28
CA ILE A 271 0.94 19.20 10.76
C ILE A 271 1.60 20.11 11.81
N SER A 272 2.86 19.85 12.21
CA SER A 272 3.60 20.68 13.16
C SER A 272 5.07 20.84 12.78
N GLU A 273 5.73 21.92 13.21
CA GLU A 273 7.16 22.15 12.95
C GLU A 273 8.06 21.05 13.52
N LYS A 274 7.63 20.34 14.56
CA LYS A 274 8.37 19.22 15.14
C LYS A 274 7.96 17.91 14.46
N PRO A 275 8.93 17.03 14.12
CA PRO A 275 8.62 15.68 13.66
C PRO A 275 7.82 14.93 14.73
N SER A 276 6.77 14.23 14.33
CA SER A 276 5.94 13.39 15.19
C SER A 276 5.28 12.31 14.35
N ASP A 277 5.09 11.12 14.91
CA ASP A 277 4.43 10.00 14.23
C ASP A 277 2.90 10.16 14.28
N CYS A 278 2.39 10.78 15.36
CA CYS A 278 0.98 11.06 15.55
C CYS A 278 0.77 12.23 16.54
N TYR A 279 -0.50 12.61 16.74
CA TYR A 279 -0.88 13.78 17.53
C TYR A 279 -1.99 13.43 18.51
N LEU A 280 -1.78 13.77 19.78
CA LEU A 280 -2.76 13.62 20.85
C LEU A 280 -3.50 14.94 21.09
N ILE A 281 -4.83 14.86 21.19
CA ILE A 281 -5.72 15.93 21.64
C ILE A 281 -6.44 15.40 22.88
N ASN A 282 -6.51 16.20 23.95
CA ASN A 282 -7.28 15.94 25.17
C ASN A 282 -8.25 17.11 25.42
#